data_AF-A0A7C9EZ07-F1
#
_entry.id   AF-A0A7C9EZ07-F1
#
_cell.length_a   1.000
_cell.length_b   1.000
_cell.length_c   1.000
_cell.angle_alpha   90.00
_cell.angle_beta   90.00
_cell.angle_gamma   90.00
#
_symmetry.space_group_name_H-M   'P 1'
#
loop_
_entity.id
_entity.type
_entity.pdbx_description
1 polymer ?
#
loop_
_entity_poly.entity_id
_entity_poly.type
_entity_poly.pdbx_seq_one_letter_code
_entity_poly.pdbx_strand_id
1 'polypeptide(L)'
;GGAYEEALGGLHNLFGGPSVVRVSQSDGPHSFAVTRAVMGPSCGDVLRVMQHEPELMFEALKHRAEECLHHEEETAAGLANGLARSFNNMPYLVPGPASSV
;
A
#
# COMPACT_ATOMS: atom_id res chain seq x y z
N GLY A 1 -25.51 -7.18 -6.18
CA GLY A 1 -24.43 -7.59 -7.09
C GLY A 1 -23.15 -7.68 -6.28
N GLY A 2 -22.24 -8.57 -6.64
CA GLY A 2 -21.07 -8.91 -5.82
C GLY A 2 -20.76 -10.42 -5.76
N ALA A 3 -21.20 -11.19 -6.76
CA ALA A 3 -20.86 -12.60 -6.86
C ALA A 3 -19.77 -12.79 -7.92
N TYR A 4 -18.75 -13.59 -7.59
CA TYR A 4 -17.60 -13.96 -8.43
C TYR A 4 -16.54 -12.88 -8.64
N GLU A 5 -16.80 -11.59 -8.44
CA GLU A 5 -15.83 -10.54 -8.77
C GLU A 5 -14.57 -10.61 -7.88
N GLU A 6 -14.71 -10.97 -6.61
CA GLU A 6 -13.57 -11.15 -5.70
C GLU A 6 -12.73 -12.38 -6.07
N ALA A 7 -13.38 -13.50 -6.39
CA ALA A 7 -12.71 -14.76 -6.69
C ALA A 7 -12.03 -14.79 -8.07
N LEU A 8 -12.56 -14.02 -9.04
CA LEU A 8 -12.01 -13.89 -10.39
C LEU A 8 -11.04 -12.70 -10.52
N GLY A 9 -10.86 -11.92 -9.46
CA GLY A 9 -9.91 -10.82 -9.43
C GLY A 9 -8.48 -11.31 -9.63
N GLY A 10 -7.66 -10.52 -10.33
CA GLY A 10 -6.24 -10.79 -10.55
C GLY A 10 -5.38 -9.58 -10.17
N LEU A 11 -4.06 -9.71 -10.32
CA LEU A 11 -3.08 -8.68 -10.00
C LEU A 11 -2.66 -7.88 -11.24
N HIS A 12 -3.62 -7.38 -12.01
CA HIS A 12 -3.30 -6.57 -13.20
C HIS A 12 -2.54 -5.31 -12.77
N ASN A 13 -1.38 -5.07 -13.37
CA ASN A 13 -0.44 -4.01 -12.97
C ASN A 13 -0.10 -4.02 -11.47
N LEU A 14 -0.08 -5.20 -10.85
CA LEU A 14 0.23 -5.36 -9.43
C LEU A 14 -0.75 -4.63 -8.49
N PHE A 15 -1.93 -4.25 -9.00
CA PHE A 15 -3.01 -3.80 -8.12
C PHE A 15 -3.58 -5.01 -7.38
N GLY A 16 -3.32 -5.06 -6.07
CA GLY A 16 -3.88 -6.05 -5.15
C GLY A 16 -5.38 -5.89 -4.93
N GLY A 17 -5.97 -6.76 -4.10
CA GLY A 17 -7.37 -6.60 -3.68
C GLY A 17 -7.58 -5.33 -2.84
N PRO A 18 -8.76 -4.68 -2.89
CA PRO A 18 -9.03 -3.51 -2.07
C PRO A 18 -9.20 -3.88 -0.59
N SER A 19 -9.19 -2.87 0.28
CA SER A 19 -9.66 -3.06 1.65
C SER A 19 -11.16 -3.31 1.66
N VAL A 20 -11.61 -4.26 2.50
CA VAL A 20 -13.01 -4.68 2.58
C VAL A 20 -13.55 -4.40 3.97
N VAL A 21 -14.71 -3.74 4.02
CA VAL A 21 -15.44 -3.49 5.26
C VAL A 21 -16.80 -4.20 5.23
N ARG A 22 -17.21 -4.76 6.36
CA ARG A 22 -18.57 -5.25 6.57
C ARG A 22 -19.31 -4.23 7.41
N VAL A 23 -20.47 -3.83 6.92
CA VAL A 23 -21.35 -2.87 7.59
C VAL A 23 -22.69 -3.55 7.86
N SER A 24 -23.27 -3.30 9.04
CA SER A 24 -24.64 -3.68 9.37
C SER A 24 -25.43 -2.44 9.75
N GLN A 25 -26.76 -2.52 9.58
CA GLN A 25 -27.66 -1.52 10.17
C GLN A 25 -27.53 -1.57 11.70
N SER A 26 -27.70 -0.42 12.34
CA SER A 26 -27.66 -0.26 13.79
C SER A 26 -28.70 0.77 14.21
N ASP A 27 -29.33 0.59 15.37
CA ASP A 27 -30.28 1.56 15.93
C ASP A 27 -29.58 2.72 16.66
N GLY A 28 -28.24 2.75 16.63
CA GLY A 28 -27.42 3.82 17.22
C GLY A 28 -27.47 5.15 16.44
N PRO A 29 -26.83 6.21 16.96
CA PRO A 29 -26.92 7.57 16.42
C PRO A 29 -26.43 7.73 14.97
N HIS A 30 -25.63 6.78 14.47
CA HIS A 30 -25.10 6.79 13.10
C HIS A 30 -25.87 5.85 12.15
N SER A 31 -26.89 5.13 12.63
CA SER A 31 -27.74 4.19 11.86
C SER A 31 -27.03 2.99 11.20
N PHE A 32 -25.70 2.89 11.33
CA PHE A 32 -24.89 1.76 10.86
C PHE A 32 -23.72 1.47 11.82
N ALA A 33 -23.17 0.26 11.73
CA ALA A 33 -21.96 -0.14 12.42
C ALA A 33 -21.01 -0.87 11.47
N VAL A 34 -19.71 -0.53 11.53
CA VAL A 34 -18.66 -1.32 10.87
C VAL A 34 -18.36 -2.53 11.76
N THR A 35 -18.73 -3.72 11.29
CA THR A 35 -18.59 -4.97 12.05
C THR A 35 -17.31 -5.72 11.73
N ARG A 36 -16.69 -5.42 10.59
CA ARG A 36 -15.39 -5.97 10.20
C ARG A 36 -14.66 -5.00 9.29
N ALA A 37 -13.35 -4.88 9.45
CA ALA A 37 -12.46 -4.23 8.51
C ALA A 37 -11.29 -5.17 8.20
N VAL A 38 -11.00 -5.37 6.92
CA VAL A 38 -9.86 -6.12 6.42
C VAL A 38 -9.09 -5.21 5.49
N MET A 39 -7.81 -5.02 5.78
CA MET A 39 -6.93 -4.29 4.89
C MET A 39 -6.59 -5.13 3.66
N GLY A 40 -6.52 -4.49 2.50
CA GLY A 40 -5.92 -5.09 1.32
C GLY A 40 -4.40 -5.27 1.50
N PRO A 41 -3.74 -5.98 0.57
CA PRO A 41 -2.30 -6.23 0.64
C PRO A 41 -1.49 -4.94 0.46
N SER A 42 -0.31 -4.91 1.06
CA SER A 42 0.69 -3.87 0.78
C SER A 42 1.41 -4.14 -0.56
N CYS A 43 2.17 -3.16 -1.05
CA CYS A 43 3.09 -3.34 -2.18
C CYS A 43 4.06 -4.50 -1.92
N GLY A 44 4.59 -4.63 -0.70
CA GLY A 44 5.44 -5.75 -0.30
C GLY A 44 4.74 -7.10 -0.39
N ASP A 45 3.48 -7.19 0.06
CA ASP A 45 2.70 -8.43 -0.04
C ASP A 45 2.45 -8.82 -1.50
N VAL A 46 2.13 -7.85 -2.36
CA VAL A 46 1.95 -8.11 -3.80
C VAL A 46 3.27 -8.59 -4.43
N LEU A 47 4.39 -7.94 -4.11
CA LEU A 47 5.72 -8.37 -4.59
C LEU A 47 6.06 -9.80 -4.14
N ARG A 48 5.68 -10.18 -2.91
CA ARG A 48 5.86 -11.54 -2.39
C ARG A 48 5.04 -12.57 -3.16
N VAL A 49 3.80 -12.23 -3.54
CA VAL A 49 2.97 -13.08 -4.44
C VAL A 49 3.65 -13.27 -5.80
N MET A 50 4.37 -12.25 -6.27
CA MET A 50 5.17 -12.31 -7.50
C MET A 50 6.53 -12.99 -7.32
N GLN A 51 6.78 -13.66 -6.19
CA GLN A 51 8.03 -14.37 -5.88
C GLN A 51 9.26 -13.47 -5.78
N HIS A 52 9.07 -12.23 -5.32
CA HIS A 52 10.15 -11.36 -4.92
C HIS A 52 10.34 -11.35 -3.39
N GLU A 53 11.48 -10.82 -2.96
CA GLU A 53 11.85 -10.63 -1.55
C GLU A 53 11.88 -9.12 -1.24
N PRO A 54 10.74 -8.52 -0.80
CA PRO A 54 10.61 -7.08 -0.58
C PRO A 54 11.67 -6.49 0.36
N GLU A 55 12.06 -7.25 1.38
CA GLU A 55 13.03 -6.85 2.39
C GLU A 55 14.44 -6.71 1.77
N LEU A 56 14.83 -7.64 0.88
CA LEU A 56 16.10 -7.56 0.15
C LEU A 56 16.08 -6.45 -0.90
N MET A 57 14.95 -6.26 -1.58
CA MET A 57 14.78 -5.15 -2.53
C MET A 57 14.92 -3.80 -1.83
N PHE A 58 14.34 -3.66 -0.63
CA PHE A 58 14.46 -2.45 0.17
C PHE A 58 15.92 -2.17 0.56
N GLU A 59 16.64 -3.15 1.12
CA GLU A 59 18.04 -2.97 1.50
C GLU A 59 18.93 -2.61 0.30
N ALA A 60 18.70 -3.25 -0.86
CA ALA A 60 19.41 -2.91 -2.09
C ALA A 60 19.14 -1.47 -2.56
N LEU A 61 17.89 -0.99 -2.47
CA LEU A 61 17.54 0.37 -2.84
C LEU A 61 18.05 1.41 -1.83
N LYS A 62 18.02 1.08 -0.53
CA LYS A 62 18.58 1.90 0.54
C LYS A 62 20.08 2.09 0.36
N HIS A 63 20.83 1.01 0.13
CA HIS A 63 22.26 1.09 -0.13
C HIS A 63 22.57 1.99 -1.34
N ARG A 64 21.82 1.83 -2.44
CA ARG A 64 21.97 2.70 -3.62
C ARG A 64 21.65 4.17 -3.33
N ALA A 65 20.67 4.44 -2.48
CA ALA A 65 20.36 5.81 -2.06
C ALA A 65 21.53 6.41 -1.27
N GLU A 66 22.11 5.67 -0.34
CA GLU A 66 23.28 6.07 0.45
C GLU A 66 24.51 6.29 -0.45
N GLU A 67 24.72 5.45 -1.47
CA GLU A 67 25.79 5.62 -2.47
C GLU A 67 25.61 6.87 -3.34
N CYS A 68 24.40 7.16 -3.78
CA CYS A 68 24.15 8.34 -4.62
C CYS A 68 24.23 9.66 -3.83
N LEU A 69 23.99 9.61 -2.51
CA LEU A 69 23.82 10.78 -1.65
C LEU A 69 24.87 10.84 -0.53
N HIS A 70 26.08 10.34 -0.79
CA HIS A 70 27.16 10.20 0.20
C HIS A 70 27.47 11.45 1.06
N HIS A 71 27.19 12.68 0.58
CA HIS A 71 27.39 13.93 1.34
C HIS A 71 26.09 14.55 1.89
N GLU A 72 24.94 13.91 1.65
CA GLU A 72 23.61 14.35 2.05
C GLU A 72 22.90 13.27 2.87
N GLU A 73 23.48 12.92 4.02
CA GLU A 73 23.01 11.83 4.87
C GLU A 73 21.52 11.97 5.27
N GLU A 74 21.07 13.19 5.55
CA GLU A 74 19.67 13.48 5.85
C GLU A 74 18.74 13.23 4.64
N THR A 75 19.16 13.65 3.44
CA THR A 75 18.42 13.40 2.19
C THR A 75 18.34 11.89 1.91
N ALA A 76 19.45 11.16 2.09
CA ALA A 76 19.51 9.71 1.91
C ALA A 76 18.57 8.97 2.88
N ALA A 77 18.58 9.36 4.15
CA ALA A 77 17.68 8.83 5.16
C ALA A 77 16.21 9.13 4.85
N GLY A 78 15.91 10.34 4.36
CA GLY A 78 14.57 10.73 3.90
C GLY A 78 14.07 9.86 2.74
N LEU A 79 14.92 9.61 1.74
CA LEU A 79 14.62 8.74 0.61
C LEU A 79 14.41 7.28 1.05
N ALA A 80 15.28 6.76 1.93
CA ALA A 80 15.13 5.41 2.49
C ALA A 80 13.82 5.26 3.27
N ASN A 81 13.40 6.28 4.04
CA ASN A 81 12.10 6.28 4.71
C ASN A 81 10.95 6.28 3.69
N GLY A 82 11.04 7.11 2.64
CA GLY A 82 10.07 7.13 1.54
C GLY A 82 9.92 5.77 0.85
N LEU A 83 11.04 5.08 0.60
CA LEU A 83 11.07 3.72 0.07
C LEU A 83 10.40 2.74 1.03
N ALA A 84 10.81 2.71 2.30
CA ALA A 84 10.22 1.83 3.31
C ALA A 84 8.70 2.00 3.42
N ARG A 85 8.21 3.25 3.41
CA ARG A 85 6.77 3.54 3.39
C ARG A 85 6.11 3.01 2.12
N SER A 86 6.75 3.15 0.96
CA SER A 86 6.21 2.68 -0.31
C SER A 86 5.99 1.16 -0.33
N PHE A 87 6.89 0.37 0.26
CA PHE A 87 6.72 -1.08 0.42
C PHE A 87 5.55 -1.44 1.35
N ASN A 88 5.28 -0.62 2.37
CA ASN A 88 4.21 -0.85 3.36
C ASN A 88 2.86 -0.22 2.97
N ASN A 89 2.82 0.62 1.94
CA ASN A 89 1.58 1.21 1.44
C ASN A 89 0.78 0.19 0.64
N MET A 90 -0.53 0.40 0.52
CA MET A 90 -1.34 -0.34 -0.45
C MET A 90 -0.95 0.07 -1.89
N PRO A 91 -1.08 -0.84 -2.87
CA PRO A 91 -0.68 -0.57 -4.25
C PRO A 91 -1.69 0.31 -4.99
N TYR A 92 -2.35 1.25 -4.33
CA TYR A 92 -3.31 2.18 -4.93
C TYR A 92 -2.80 3.62 -4.85
N LEU A 93 -3.31 4.47 -5.73
CA LEU A 93 -2.90 5.87 -5.82
C LEU A 93 -3.50 6.68 -4.66
N VAL A 94 -2.72 7.66 -4.19
CA VAL A 94 -3.21 8.70 -3.28
C VAL A 94 -3.55 9.95 -4.09
N PRO A 95 -4.59 10.72 -3.71
CA PRO A 95 -4.86 12.01 -4.33
C PRO A 95 -3.62 12.92 -4.22
N GLY A 96 -3.23 13.53 -5.34
CA GLY A 96 -2.19 14.56 -5.33
C GLY A 96 -2.64 15.80 -4.55
N PRO A 97 -1.70 16.69 -4.16
CA PRO A 97 -2.08 17.98 -3.62
C PRO A 97 -3.00 18.67 -4.62
N ALA A 98 -4.17 19.10 -4.16
CA ALA A 98 -5.10 19.85 -4.99
C ALA A 98 -4.35 21.08 -5.51
N SER A 99 -4.21 21.19 -6.84
CA SER A 99 -3.73 22.43 -7.44
C SER A 99 -4.73 23.50 -7.07
N SER A 100 -4.33 24.45 -6.22
CA SER A 100 -5.09 25.67 -6.00
C SER A 100 -5.12 26.43 -7.33
N VAL A 101 -6.24 26.32 -8.04
CA VAL A 101 -6.54 27.12 -9.24
C VAL A 101 -7.06 28.48 -8.80
#